data_AF-A0A534S484-F1
#
_entry.id   AF-A0A534S484-F1
#
_cell.length_a   1.000
_cell.length_b   1.000
_cell.length_c   1.000
_cell.angle_alpha   90.00
_cell.angle_beta   90.00
_cell.angle_gamma   90.00
#
_symmetry.space_group_name_H-M   'P 1'
#
loop_
_entity.id
_entity.type
_entity.pdbx_description
1 polymer ?
#
loop_
_entity_poly.entity_id
_entity_poly.type
_entity_poly.pdbx_seq_one_letter_code
_entity_poly.pdbx_strand_id
1 'polypeptide(L)'
;MLHKDKEASKKAIAKFLHSEDPESIEASWQFGIDVIERIPNLDPEMFKLVIEERARTRPEAAKAKPEQFFDDSLVRELEKEGFFKKIYAR
;
A
#
# COMPACT_ATOMS: atom_id res chain seq x y z
N MET A 1 -1.83 3.00 -12.82
CA MET A 1 -2.30 4.39 -12.94
C MET A 1 -1.38 5.31 -12.17
N LEU A 2 -1.26 5.17 -10.84
CA LEU A 2 -0.42 6.07 -9.99
C LEU A 2 0.97 6.38 -10.56
N HIS A 3 1.78 5.35 -10.84
CA HIS A 3 3.14 5.52 -11.37
C HIS A 3 3.23 5.57 -12.91
N LYS A 4 2.11 5.50 -13.64
CA LYS A 4 2.10 5.40 -15.12
C LYS A 4 1.37 6.55 -15.81
N ASP A 5 0.34 7.09 -15.18
CA ASP A 5 -0.53 8.13 -15.71
C ASP A 5 -0.95 9.05 -14.57
N LYS A 6 -0.19 10.14 -14.43
CA LYS A 6 -0.36 11.15 -13.38
C LYS A 6 -1.74 11.80 -13.46
N GLU A 7 -2.18 12.19 -14.65
CA GLU A 7 -3.43 12.95 -14.82
C GLU A 7 -4.65 12.09 -14.54
N ALA A 8 -4.66 10.83 -15.00
CA ALA A 8 -5.73 9.89 -14.63
C ALA A 8 -5.76 9.64 -13.13
N SER A 9 -4.60 9.56 -12.47
CA SER A 9 -4.49 9.41 -11.02
C SER A 9 -4.99 10.63 -10.25
N LYS A 10 -4.60 11.85 -10.66
CA LYS A 10 -5.10 13.08 -10.05
C LYS A 10 -6.61 13.22 -10.20
N LYS A 11 -7.17 12.85 -11.36
CA LYS A 11 -8.63 12.83 -11.57
C LYS A 11 -9.35 11.86 -10.62
N ALA A 12 -8.78 10.67 -10.39
CA ALA A 12 -9.32 9.73 -9.41
C ALA A 12 -9.22 10.27 -7.98
N ILE A 13 -8.07 10.84 -7.60
CA ILE A 13 -7.85 11.46 -6.29
C ILE A 13 -8.88 12.57 -6.04
N ALA A 14 -9.06 13.50 -6.98
CA ALA A 14 -10.05 14.57 -6.89
C ALA A 14 -11.47 14.02 -6.63
N LYS A 15 -11.85 12.96 -7.36
CA LYS A 15 -13.15 12.31 -7.21
C LYS A 15 -13.34 11.69 -5.82
N PHE A 16 -12.35 11.00 -5.27
CA PHE A 16 -12.47 10.31 -3.98
C PHE A 16 -12.26 11.23 -2.78
N LEU A 17 -11.46 12.28 -2.91
CA LEU A 17 -11.29 13.30 -1.88
C LEU A 17 -12.38 14.37 -1.91
N HIS A 18 -13.27 14.36 -2.91
CA HIS A 18 -14.27 15.40 -3.14
C HIS A 18 -13.67 16.81 -3.12
N SER A 19 -12.47 16.94 -3.67
CA SER A 19 -11.72 18.19 -3.71
C SER A 19 -11.45 18.61 -5.14
N GLU A 20 -11.55 19.91 -5.39
CA GLU A 20 -11.19 20.56 -6.66
C GLU A 20 -9.93 21.40 -6.53
N ASP A 21 -9.34 21.49 -5.32
CA ASP A 21 -8.13 22.28 -5.07
C ASP A 21 -6.90 21.64 -5.75
N PRO A 22 -6.30 22.30 -6.77
CA PRO A 22 -5.23 21.73 -7.54
C PRO A 22 -3.98 21.42 -6.71
N GLU A 23 -3.69 22.23 -5.68
CA GLU A 23 -2.53 22.04 -4.81
C GLU A 23 -2.70 20.81 -3.92
N SER A 24 -3.86 20.67 -3.26
CA SER A 24 -4.17 19.48 -2.44
C SER A 24 -4.18 18.19 -3.25
N ILE A 25 -4.69 18.22 -4.49
CA ILE A 25 -4.70 17.05 -5.37
C ILE A 25 -3.27 16.66 -5.78
N GLU A 26 -2.44 17.66 -6.13
CA GLU A 26 -1.03 17.44 -6.48
C GLU A 26 -0.25 16.87 -5.29
N ALA A 27 -0.42 17.45 -4.10
CA ALA A 27 0.23 16.98 -2.88
C ALA A 27 -0.19 15.53 -2.53
N SER A 28 -1.47 15.21 -2.69
CA SER A 28 -1.98 13.85 -2.46
C SER A 28 -1.41 12.84 -3.46
N TRP A 29 -1.28 13.23 -4.73
CA TRP A 29 -0.63 12.39 -5.73
C TRP A 29 0.84 12.17 -5.41
N GLN A 30 1.57 13.24 -5.07
CA GLN A 30 2.99 13.17 -4.71
C GLN A 30 3.21 12.28 -3.49
N PHE A 31 2.42 12.46 -2.43
CA PHE A 31 2.43 11.58 -1.26
C PHE A 31 2.25 10.11 -1.66
N GLY A 32 1.26 9.82 -2.51
CA GLY A 32 1.03 8.47 -3.02
C GLY A 32 2.24 7.90 -3.77
N ILE A 33 2.91 8.70 -4.60
CA ILE A 33 4.13 8.27 -5.30
C ILE A 33 5.25 7.92 -4.32
N ASP A 34 5.38 8.68 -3.24
CA ASP A 34 6.47 8.54 -2.29
C ASP A 34 6.29 7.36 -1.33
N VAL A 35 5.04 7.00 -1.00
CA VAL A 35 4.75 5.97 0.02
C VAL A 35 4.21 4.65 -0.53
N ILE A 36 3.59 4.65 -1.72
CA ILE A 36 3.00 3.44 -2.28
C ILE A 36 4.06 2.69 -3.08
N GLU A 37 4.39 1.50 -2.61
CA GLU A 37 5.31 0.61 -3.31
C GLU A 37 4.72 0.12 -4.64
N ARG A 38 5.59 -0.05 -5.64
CA ARG A 38 5.18 -0.59 -6.95
C ARG A 38 4.77 -2.05 -6.88
N ILE A 39 5.43 -2.81 -6.02
CA ILE A 39 5.08 -4.21 -5.75
C ILE A 39 4.60 -4.22 -4.30
N PRO A 40 3.33 -4.57 -4.03
CA PRO A 40 2.76 -4.49 -2.69
C PRO A 40 3.24 -5.67 -1.84
N ASN A 41 4.49 -5.60 -1.37
CA ASN A 41 5.04 -6.61 -0.48
C ASN A 41 4.57 -6.33 0.95
N LEU A 42 4.06 -7.37 1.61
CA LEU A 42 3.64 -7.27 3.00
C LEU A 42 4.78 -7.80 3.88
N ASP A 43 5.34 -6.92 4.71
CA ASP A 43 6.38 -7.28 5.67
C ASP A 43 5.72 -7.72 7.00
N PRO A 44 5.90 -8.98 7.43
CA PRO A 44 5.40 -9.46 8.71
C PRO A 44 5.86 -8.62 9.92
N GLU A 45 7.04 -8.00 9.86
CA GLU A 45 7.56 -7.14 10.94
C GLU A 45 6.69 -5.91 11.18
N MET A 46 6.07 -5.37 10.13
CA MET A 46 5.15 -4.22 10.25
C MET A 46 3.91 -4.57 11.09
N PHE A 47 3.43 -5.82 10.99
CA PHE A 47 2.32 -6.28 11.80
C PHE A 47 2.73 -6.52 13.25
N LYS A 48 3.97 -6.95 13.52
CA LYS A 48 4.46 -7.13 14.89
C LYS A 48 4.43 -5.82 15.67
N LEU A 49 4.86 -4.71 15.07
CA LEU A 49 4.81 -3.39 15.70
C LEU A 49 3.38 -3.03 16.16
N VAL A 50 2.39 -3.29 15.31
CA VAL A 50 0.97 -3.02 15.63
C VAL A 50 0.46 -3.96 16.73
N ILE A 51 0.82 -5.24 16.67
CA ILE A 51 0.46 -6.24 17.68
C ILE A 51 1.05 -5.86 19.05
N GLU A 52 2.31 -5.44 19.10
CA GLU A 52 2.99 -5.00 20.32
C GLU A 52 2.35 -3.74 20.91
N GLU A 53 2.05 -2.73 20.08
CA GLU A 53 1.37 -1.52 20.53
C GLU A 53 -0.02 -1.84 21.08
N ARG A 54 -0.75 -2.75 20.43
CA ARG A 54 -2.05 -3.22 20.94
C ARG A 54 -1.92 -4.01 22.24
N ALA A 55 -0.89 -4.83 22.38
CA ALA A 55 -0.65 -5.61 23.59
C ALA A 55 -0.50 -4.74 24.86
N ARG A 56 -0.03 -3.49 24.71
CA ARG A 56 0.08 -2.53 25.83
C ARG A 56 -1.26 -2.21 26.49
N THR A 57 -2.34 -2.23 25.72
CA THR A 57 -3.70 -1.92 26.21
C THR A 57 -4.61 -3.14 26.26
N ARG A 58 -4.24 -4.22 25.54
CA ARG A 58 -4.97 -5.47 25.39
C ARG A 58 -4.01 -6.65 25.38
N PRO A 59 -3.61 -7.19 26.55
CA PRO A 59 -2.58 -8.22 26.66
C PRO A 59 -2.82 -9.47 25.82
N GLU A 60 -4.08 -9.80 25.53
CA GLU A 60 -4.46 -10.91 24.65
C GLU A 60 -3.97 -10.76 23.21
N ALA A 61 -3.74 -9.52 22.75
CA ALA A 61 -3.25 -9.23 21.40
C ALA A 61 -1.85 -9.83 21.16
N ALA A 62 -1.02 -9.97 22.21
CA ALA A 62 0.32 -10.55 22.10
C ALA A 62 0.33 -12.01 21.63
N LYS A 63 -0.82 -12.70 21.64
CA LYS A 63 -0.96 -14.07 21.14
C LYS A 63 -1.20 -14.14 19.63
N ALA A 64 -1.54 -13.01 19.00
CA ALA A 64 -1.77 -12.97 17.57
C ALA A 64 -0.45 -13.10 16.82
N LYS A 65 -0.50 -13.74 15.65
CA LYS A 65 0.64 -13.85 14.74
C LYS A 65 0.43 -12.96 13.53
N PRO A 66 1.49 -12.33 12.99
CA PRO A 66 1.40 -11.51 11.77
C PRO A 66 0.63 -12.18 10.64
N GLU A 67 0.86 -13.47 10.40
CA GLU A 67 0.29 -14.23 9.28
C GLU A 67 -1.23 -14.39 9.36
N GLN A 68 -1.85 -14.02 10.49
CA GLN A 68 -3.31 -14.01 10.62
C GLN A 68 -3.95 -12.75 10.00
N PHE A 69 -3.14 -11.75 9.65
CA PHE A 69 -3.61 -10.44 9.20
C PHE A 69 -3.34 -10.17 7.71
N PHE A 70 -2.63 -11.06 7.03
CA PHE A 70 -2.36 -10.92 5.61
C PHE A 70 -2.19 -12.27 4.91
N ASP A 71 -2.37 -12.25 3.60
CA ASP A 71 -2.05 -13.33 2.68
C ASP A 71 -1.28 -12.71 1.50
N ASP A 72 -0.03 -13.13 1.31
CA ASP A 72 0.84 -12.64 0.24
C ASP A 72 0.97 -13.63 -0.93
N SER A 73 0.21 -14.73 -0.92
CA SER A 73 0.28 -15.79 -1.94
C SER A 73 0.10 -15.26 -3.36
N LEU A 74 -0.91 -14.40 -3.58
CA LEU A 74 -1.18 -13.79 -4.87
C LEU A 74 -0.04 -12.89 -5.36
N VAL A 75 0.55 -12.10 -4.47
CA VAL A 75 1.67 -11.22 -4.81
C VAL A 75 2.90 -12.06 -5.19
N ARG A 76 3.19 -13.11 -4.41
CA ARG A 76 4.27 -14.07 -4.70
C ARG A 76 4.07 -14.80 -6.02
N GLU A 77 2.85 -15.22 -6.34
CA GLU A 77 2.51 -15.88 -7.60
C GLU A 77 2.76 -14.93 -8.78
N LEU A 78 2.22 -13.71 -8.73
CA LEU A 78 2.44 -12.69 -9.76
C LEU A 78 3.92 -12.34 -9.94
N GLU A 79 4.68 -12.28 -8.85
CA GLU A 79 6.12 -12.05 -8.91
C GLU A 79 6.86 -13.22 -9.58
N LYS A 80 6.53 -14.46 -9.21
CA LYS A 80 7.10 -15.68 -9.80
C LYS A 80 6.82 -15.78 -11.31
N GLU A 81 5.62 -15.37 -11.74
CA GLU A 81 5.24 -15.30 -13.16
C GLU A 81 5.89 -14.15 -13.93
N GLY A 82 6.63 -13.27 -13.23
CA GLY A 82 7.26 -12.10 -13.81
C GLY A 82 6.27 -11.01 -14.22
N PHE A 83 5.05 -11.01 -13.66
CA PHE A 83 4.03 -10.00 -13.96
C PHE A 83 4.54 -8.59 -13.68
N PHE A 84 5.08 -8.35 -12.48
CA PHE A 84 5.61 -7.04 -12.08
C PHE A 84 6.76 -6.59 -12.97
N LYS A 85 7.63 -7.52 -13.40
CA LYS A 85 8.69 -7.23 -14.38
C LYS A 85 8.08 -6.76 -15.70
N LYS A 86 7.04 -7.41 -16.22
CA LYS A 86 6.39 -7.00 -17.48
C LYS A 86 5.75 -5.61 -17.39
N ILE A 87 5.15 -5.25 -16.25
CA ILE A 87 4.47 -3.96 -16.13
C ILE A 87 5.39 -2.81 -15.71
N TYR A 88 6.53 -3.06 -15.07
CA TYR A 88 7.47 -2.03 -14.62
C TYR A 88 8.80 -2.02 -15.38
N ALA A 89 9.07 -3.01 -16.24
CA ALA A 89 10.16 -2.93 -17.19
C ALA A 89 9.95 -1.69 -18.07
N ARG A 90 10.97 -0.84 -18.06
CA ARG A 90 11.11 0.31 -18.94
C ARG A 90 12.34 0.07 -19.80
#